data_AF-A0A535JES3-F1
#
_entry.id   AF-A0A535JES3-F1
#
_cell.length_a   1.000
_cell.length_b   1.000
_cell.length_c   1.000
_cell.angle_alpha   90.00
_cell.angle_beta   90.00
_cell.angle_gamma   90.00
#
_symmetry.space_group_name_H-M   'P 1'
#
loop_
_entity.id
_entity.type
_entity.pdbx_description
1 polymer ?
#
loop_
_entity_poly.entity_id
_entity_poly.type
_entity_poly.pdbx_seq_one_letter_code
_entity_poly.pdbx_strand_id
1 'polypeptide(L)' 'MDQPVQAAAPASLSRREREVAQLLSRGLSNREIAGRLYLSERTVDNHVHHILDKLGFDSRVQVATWLARNEHVS' A
#
# COMPACT_ATOMS: atom_id res chain seq x y z
N MET A 1 10.83 -2.02 16.35
CA MET A 1 10.66 -1.70 14.91
C MET A 1 10.66 -3.03 14.19
N ASP A 2 9.54 -3.73 14.29
CA ASP A 2 9.37 -5.08 13.76
C ASP A 2 9.05 -4.98 12.27
N GLN A 3 10.08 -4.95 11.43
CA GLN A 3 9.95 -5.34 10.02
C GLN A 3 10.47 -6.77 9.89
N PRO A 4 9.59 -7.78 9.81
CA PRO A 4 10.01 -9.12 9.50
C PRO A 4 10.10 -9.31 7.98
N VAL A 5 11.32 -9.68 7.58
CA VAL A 5 11.76 -10.64 6.56
C VAL A 5 11.03 -10.71 5.21
N GLN A 6 11.82 -10.44 4.18
CA GLN A 6 11.54 -10.60 2.77
C GLN A 6 11.79 -12.05 2.33
N ALA A 7 10.75 -12.73 1.82
CA ALA A 7 10.80 -13.78 0.79
C ALA A 7 9.42 -14.47 0.64
N ALA A 8 8.70 -14.20 -0.45
CA ALA A 8 7.88 -15.16 -1.23
C ALA A 8 6.84 -14.42 -2.11
N ALA A 9 6.88 -14.73 -3.42
CA ALA A 9 5.96 -14.35 -4.49
C ALA A 9 5.88 -12.86 -4.90
N PRO A 10 6.10 -12.51 -6.18
CA PRO A 10 5.71 -11.22 -6.73
C PRO A 10 4.18 -11.19 -6.87
N ALA A 11 3.43 -10.99 -5.77
CA ALA A 11 1.98 -10.78 -5.85
C ALA A 11 1.30 -10.27 -4.57
N SER A 12 1.81 -10.53 -3.35
CA SER A 12 1.04 -10.24 -2.14
C SER A 12 1.65 -9.15 -1.27
N LEU A 13 0.99 -8.00 -1.25
CA LEU A 13 1.20 -6.97 -0.24
C LEU A 13 1.00 -7.54 1.17
N SER A 14 1.82 -7.11 2.13
CA SER A 14 1.61 -7.40 3.55
C SER A 14 0.27 -6.85 4.04
N ARG A 15 -0.20 -7.30 5.21
CA ARG A 15 -1.46 -6.79 5.80
C ARG A 15 -1.47 -5.26 5.89
N ARG A 16 -0.36 -4.66 6.33
CA ARG A 16 -0.28 -3.20 6.49
C ARG A 16 -0.18 -2.45 5.17
N GLU A 17 0.55 -3.01 4.20
CA GLU A 17 0.61 -2.46 2.85
C GLU A 17 -0.75 -2.53 2.14
N ARG A 18 -1.54 -3.59 2.36
CA ARG A 18 -2.92 -3.67 1.86
C ARG A 18 -3.82 -2.58 2.45
N GLU A 19 -3.76 -2.36 3.76
CA GLU A 19 -4.52 -1.29 4.41
C GLU A 19 -4.14 0.09 3.84
N VAL A 20 -2.85 0.35 3.63
CA VAL A 20 -2.38 1.59 2.98
C VAL A 20 -2.88 1.67 1.54
N ALA A 21 -2.74 0.61 0.74
CA ALA A 21 -3.19 0.57 -0.64
C ALA A 21 -4.70 0.82 -0.78
N GLN A 22 -5.53 0.25 0.10
CA GLN A 22 -6.98 0.48 0.12
C GLN A 22 -7.35 1.93 0.45
N LEU A 23 -6.59 2.60 1.31
CA LEU A 23 -6.82 4.01 1.60
C LEU A 23 -6.29 4.90 0.46
N LEU A 24 -5.20 4.52 -0.19
CA LEU A 24 -4.70 5.18 -1.39
C LEU A 24 -5.70 5.12 -2.54
N SER A 25 -6.37 3.98 -2.75
CA SER A 25 -7.37 3.80 -3.82
C SER A 25 -8.62 4.64 -3.61
N ARG A 26 -8.92 5.00 -2.35
CA ARG A 26 -9.97 5.96 -1.98
C ARG A 26 -9.54 7.43 -2.17
N GLY A 27 -8.33 7.69 -2.66
CA GLY A 27 -7.83 9.04 -2.95
C GLY A 27 -7.23 9.78 -1.74
N LEU A 28 -7.05 9.12 -0.60
CA LEU A 28 -6.55 9.78 0.62
C LEU A 28 -5.06 10.16 0.50
N SER A 29 -4.69 11.30 1.05
CA SER A 29 -3.29 11.72 1.19
C SER A 29 -2.53 10.91 2.25
N ASN A 30 -1.18 10.93 2.21
CA ASN A 30 -0.37 10.25 3.22
C ASN A 30 -0.68 10.73 4.64
N ARG A 31 -1.00 12.03 4.80
CA ARG A 31 -1.44 12.63 6.07
C ARG A 31 -2.75 12.05 6.59
N GLU A 32 -3.74 11.91 5.71
CA GLU A 32 -5.03 11.34 6.06
C GLU A 32 -4.96 9.85 6.37
N ILE A 33 -4.09 9.12 5.68
CA ILE A 33 -3.80 7.71 5.95
C ILE A 33 -3.08 7.57 7.29
N ALA A 34 -2.09 8.42 7.55
CA ALA A 34 -1.34 8.45 8.80
C ALA A 34 -2.27 8.64 10.00
N GLY A 35 -3.19 9.60 9.92
CA GLY A 35 -4.20 9.83 10.95
C GLY A 35 -5.13 8.62 11.17
N ARG A 36 -5.56 7.94 10.11
CA ARG A 36 -6.44 6.75 10.22
C ARG A 36 -5.75 5.51 10.75
N LEU A 37 -4.47 5.36 10.43
CA LEU A 37 -3.68 4.19 10.81
C LEU A 37 -2.87 4.40 12.09
N TYR A 38 -2.94 5.59 12.71
CA TYR A 38 -2.12 5.98 13.86
C TYR A 38 -0.61 5.85 13.58
N LEU A 39 -0.19 6.30 12.39
CA LEU A 39 1.19 6.29 11.92
C LEU A 39 1.70 7.71 11.68
N SER A 40 3.01 7.85 11.45
CA SER A 40 3.56 9.08 10.91
C SER A 40 3.37 9.15 9.39
N GLU A 41 3.32 10.36 8.84
CA GLU A 41 3.26 10.55 7.37
C GLU A 41 4.44 9.90 6.66
N ARG A 42 5.64 9.95 7.27
CA ARG A 42 6.85 9.31 6.74
C ARG A 42 6.76 7.79 6.74
N THR A 43 6.10 7.20 7.74
CA THR A 43 5.87 5.75 7.76
C THR A 43 4.93 5.35 6.64
N VAL A 44 3.87 6.12 6.39
CA VAL A 44 2.96 5.89 5.27
C VAL A 44 3.69 6.03 3.93
N ASP A 45 4.48 7.08 3.76
CA ASP A 45 5.30 7.30 2.56
C ASP A 45 6.19 6.10 2.23
N ASN A 46 6.91 5.58 3.23
CA ASN A 46 7.71 4.36 3.08
C ASN A 46 6.87 3.16 2.66
N HIS A 47 5.67 2.99 3.25
CA HIS A 47 4.76 1.92 2.80
C HIS A 47 4.31 2.11 1.35
N VAL A 48 4.03 3.35 0.91
CA VAL A 48 3.69 3.63 -0.50
C VAL A 48 4.84 3.23 -1.41
N HIS A 49 6.08 3.64 -1.12
CA HIS A 49 7.24 3.23 -1.91
C HIS A 49 7.41 1.72 -1.97
N HIS A 50 7.24 1.01 -0.85
CA HIS A 50 7.35 -0.45 -0.84
C HIS A 50 6.23 -1.12 -1.64
N ILE A 51 5.01 -0.58 -1.60
CA ILE A 51 3.89 -1.06 -2.42
C ILE A 51 4.21 -0.90 -3.91
N LEU A 52 4.69 0.28 -4.30
CA LEU A 52 5.05 0.58 -5.68
C LEU A 52 6.16 -0.35 -6.19
N ASP A 53 7.23 -0.52 -5.41
CA ASP A 53 8.34 -1.42 -5.72
C ASP A 53 7.87 -2.87 -5.86
N LYS A 54 7.07 -3.38 -4.90
CA LYS A 54 6.54 -4.76 -4.94
C LYS A 54 5.61 -5.03 -6.11
N LEU A 55 4.86 -4.02 -6.55
CA LEU A 55 3.92 -4.15 -7.67
C LEU A 55 4.55 -3.78 -9.02
N GLY A 56 5.79 -3.26 -9.02
CA GLY A 56 6.44 -2.73 -10.22
C GLY A 56 5.71 -1.52 -10.82
N PHE A 57 5.16 -0.65 -9.97
CA PHE A 57 4.41 0.54 -10.37
C PHE A 57 5.19 1.81 -10.08
N ASP A 58 4.99 2.82 -10.92
CA ASP A 58 5.63 4.14 -10.77
C ASP A 58 4.72 5.16 -10.09
N SER A 59 3.42 4.84 -9.96
CA SER A 59 2.43 5.78 -9.46
C SER A 59 1.36 5.14 -8.58
N ARG A 60 0.93 5.92 -7.57
CA ARG A 60 -0.21 5.56 -6.71
C ARG A 60 -1.52 5.35 -7.48
N VAL A 61 -1.67 5.94 -8.67
CA VAL A 61 -2.85 5.74 -9.54
C VAL A 61 -2.88 4.31 -10.08
N GLN A 62 -1.71 3.73 -10.41
CA GLN A 62 -1.62 2.32 -10.80
C GLN A 62 -2.02 1.40 -9.64
N VAL A 63 -1.64 1.73 -8.39
CA VAL A 63 -2.08 0.97 -7.20
C VAL A 63 -3.60 0.97 -7.06
N ALA A 64 -4.24 2.13 -7.23
CA ALA A 64 -5.69 2.26 -7.16
C ALA A 64 -6.40 1.42 -8.24
N THR A 65 -5.86 1.45 -9.47
CA THR A 65 -6.38 0.69 -10.61
C THR A 65 -6.20 -0.81 -10.42
N TRP A 66 -5.05 -1.23 -9.89
CA TRP A 66 -4.76 -2.63 -9.60
C TRP A 66 -5.73 -3.18 -8.55
N LEU A 67 -5.95 -2.46 -7.44
CA LEU A 67 -6.93 -2.87 -6.43
C LEU A 67 -8.34 -3.04 -7.00
N ALA A 68 -8.81 -2.09 -7.80
CA ALA A 68 -10.13 -2.17 -8.42
C ALA A 68 -10.29 -3.42 -9.31
N ARG A 69 -9.20 -3.89 -9.94
CA ARG A 69 -9.19 -5.11 -10.76
C ARG A 69 -9.13 -6.38 -9.90
N ASN A 70 -8.44 -6.33 -8.76
CA ASN A 70 -8.25 -7.47 -7.86
C ASN A 70 -9.42 -7.68 -6.89
N GLU A 71 -10.21 -6.66 -6.54
CA GLU A 71 -11.41 -6.79 -5.70
C GLU A 71 -12.57 -7.51 -6.39
N HIS A 72 -12.53 -7.69 -7.72
CA HIS A 72 -13.53 -8.43 -8.50
C HIS A 72 -13.33 -9.96 -8.50
N VAL A 73 -12.30 -10.47 -7.83
CA VAL A 73 -12.10 -11.92 -7.68
C VAL A 73 -12.67 -12.34 -6.31
N SER A 74 -13.96 -12.65 -6.28
CA SER A 74 -14.64 -13.40 -5.21
C SER A 74 -15.18 -14.70 -5.79
#